data_AF-A0A7S2RKV7-F1
#
_entry.id   AF-A0A7S2RKV7-F1
#
_cell.length_a   1.000
_cell.length_b   1.000
_cell.length_c   1.000
_cell.angle_alpha   90.00
_cell.angle_beta   90.00
_cell.angle_gamma   90.00
#
_symmetry.space_group_name_H-M   'P 1'
#
loop_
_entity.id
_entity.type
_entity.pdbx_description
1 polymer ?
#
loop_
_entity_poly.entity_id
_entity_poly.type
_entity_poly.pdbx_seq_one_letter_code
_entity_poly.pdbx_strand_id
1 'polypeptide(L)'
;LTPLLQSAPHLVLLSGTPALARPVELYPQVSTLRPDLFGTYSEYTKQFCDAHRDRFKWNVSGASNLEELHGLLRHLMIRRLKKDVLTQLPSKRRTRVVIDMSKKNKQHLRELAEELRKQRVLAGSSGSSNEEARAAQFDSNRLLCEAYQATGTAKVDGV
;
A
#
# COMPACT_ATOMS: atom_id res chain seq x y z
N LEU A 1 -0.27 10.76 20.07
CA LEU A 1 -1.30 11.66 19.50
C LEU A 1 -2.70 11.29 19.97
N THR A 2 -3.07 10.01 20.02
CA THR A 2 -4.40 9.54 20.44
C THR A 2 -4.93 10.17 21.74
N PRO A 3 -4.17 10.27 22.85
CA PRO A 3 -4.70 10.86 24.09
C PRO A 3 -5.03 12.36 23.98
N LEU A 4 -4.28 13.10 23.15
CA LEU A 4 -4.52 14.53 22.90
C LEU A 4 -5.73 14.76 22.01
N LEU A 5 -6.00 13.84 21.08
CA LEU A 5 -7.17 13.92 20.21
C LEU A 5 -8.46 13.56 20.96
N GLN A 6 -8.37 12.60 21.89
CA GLN A 6 -9.50 12.14 22.71
C GLN A 6 -9.89 13.12 23.82
N SER A 7 -9.02 14.07 24.20
CA SER A 7 -9.37 15.12 25.16
C SER A 7 -10.17 16.27 24.55
N ALA A 8 -10.24 16.35 23.22
CA ALA A 8 -11.01 17.39 22.53
C ALA A 8 -12.52 17.08 22.58
N PRO A 9 -13.38 18.07 22.89
CA PRO A 9 -14.83 17.86 22.92
C PRO A 9 -15.41 17.57 21.53
N HIS A 10 -14.76 18.06 20.47
CA HIS A 10 -15.14 17.84 19.09
C HIS A 10 -13.89 17.53 18.26
N LEU A 11 -13.94 16.45 17.48
CA LEU A 11 -12.84 16.00 16.63
C LEU A 11 -13.36 15.68 15.22
N VAL A 12 -12.73 16.29 14.22
CA VAL A 12 -12.98 16.01 12.79
C VAL A 12 -11.67 15.63 12.14
N LEU A 13 -11.56 14.40 11.67
CA LEU A 13 -10.39 13.92 10.93
C LEU A 13 -10.58 14.13 9.44
N LEU A 14 -9.63 14.80 8.79
CA LEU A 14 -9.65 15.07 7.35
C LEU A 14 -8.62 14.19 6.63
N SER A 15 -9.08 13.41 5.66
CA SER A 15 -8.21 12.59 4.82
C SER A 15 -8.76 12.52 3.39
N GLY A 16 -7.88 12.57 2.39
CA GLY A 16 -8.27 12.35 1.00
C GLY A 16 -8.57 10.88 0.70
N THR A 17 -7.72 9.98 1.19
CA THR A 17 -7.86 8.52 1.10
C THR A 17 -7.76 7.94 2.50
N PRO A 18 -8.90 7.72 3.19
CA PRO A 18 -8.90 7.36 4.61
C PRO A 18 -8.26 5.99 4.90
N ALA A 19 -8.27 5.07 3.93
CA ALA A 19 -7.44 3.86 3.92
C ALA A 19 -6.76 3.74 2.56
N LEU A 20 -5.50 3.32 2.54
CA LEU A 20 -4.73 3.11 1.31
C LEU A 20 -5.02 1.73 0.73
N ALA A 21 -5.12 0.69 1.57
CA ALA A 21 -5.42 -0.66 1.09
C ALA A 21 -6.08 -1.63 2.09
N ARG A 22 -5.88 -1.47 3.41
CA ARG A 22 -6.21 -2.54 4.38
C ARG A 22 -7.05 -2.05 5.57
N PRO A 23 -7.95 -2.90 6.12
CA PRO A 23 -8.78 -2.54 7.27
C PRO A 23 -7.98 -2.15 8.52
N VAL A 24 -6.80 -2.75 8.74
CA VAL A 24 -5.95 -2.44 9.89
C VAL A 24 -5.50 -0.96 9.93
N GLU A 25 -5.38 -0.32 8.77
CA GLU A 25 -4.96 1.09 8.64
C GLU A 25 -6.04 2.06 9.14
N LEU A 26 -7.29 1.60 9.25
CA LEU A 26 -8.41 2.40 9.77
C LEU A 26 -8.47 2.42 11.30
N TYR A 27 -7.92 1.40 11.97
CA TYR A 27 -8.09 1.24 13.42
C TYR A 27 -7.68 2.49 14.23
N PRO A 28 -6.52 3.13 13.97
CA PRO A 28 -6.13 4.32 14.73
C PRO A 28 -7.14 5.47 14.61
N GLN A 29 -7.75 5.64 13.43
CA GLN A 29 -8.72 6.71 13.19
C GLN A 29 -10.04 6.41 13.90
N VAL A 30 -10.56 5.20 13.73
CA VAL A 30 -11.86 4.82 14.29
C VAL A 30 -11.84 4.67 15.82
N SER A 31 -10.75 4.13 16.39
CA SER A 31 -10.57 4.05 17.84
C SER A 31 -10.37 5.41 18.50
N THR A 32 -9.86 6.40 17.76
CA THR A 32 -9.77 7.78 18.26
C THR A 32 -11.15 8.46 18.26
N LEU A 33 -11.96 8.26 17.21
CA LEU A 33 -13.27 8.89 17.07
C LEU A 33 -14.35 8.25 17.95
N ARG A 34 -14.38 6.91 18.00
CA ARG A 34 -15.38 6.10 18.72
C ARG A 34 -14.72 4.85 19.31
N PRO A 35 -14.00 5.00 20.44
CA PRO A 35 -13.36 3.86 21.12
C PRO A 35 -14.37 2.81 21.60
N ASP A 36 -15.62 3.20 21.78
CA ASP A 36 -16.74 2.35 22.21
C ASP A 36 -17.29 1.43 21.11
N LEU A 37 -17.02 1.71 19.83
CA LEU A 37 -17.66 0.98 18.72
C LEU A 37 -16.84 -0.21 18.20
N PHE A 38 -15.51 -0.11 18.21
CA PHE A 38 -14.62 -1.11 17.57
C PHE A 38 -13.82 -1.95 18.57
N GLY A 39 -14.03 -1.75 19.87
CA GLY A 39 -13.34 -2.47 20.93
C GLY A 39 -11.83 -2.24 20.90
N THR A 40 -11.10 -3.26 21.35
CA THR A 40 -9.64 -3.28 21.38
C THR A 40 -9.04 -3.63 20.02
N TYR A 41 -7.75 -3.31 19.85
CA TYR A 41 -7.02 -3.60 18.60
C TYR A 41 -7.07 -5.09 18.23
N SER A 42 -6.96 -5.96 19.24
CA SER A 42 -6.99 -7.41 19.06
C SER A 42 -8.37 -7.91 18.60
N GLU A 43 -9.46 -7.31 19.09
CA GLU A 43 -10.83 -7.67 18.66
C GLU A 43 -11.08 -7.20 17.23
N TYR A 44 -10.74 -5.94 16.94
CA TYR A 44 -10.86 -5.38 15.61
C TYR A 44 -10.08 -6.16 14.56
N THR A 45 -8.82 -6.50 14.86
CA THR A 45 -7.96 -7.22 13.90
C THR A 45 -8.44 -8.65 13.65
N LYS A 46 -8.94 -9.34 14.67
CA LYS A 46 -9.57 -10.65 14.50
C LYS A 46 -10.85 -10.58 13.68
N GLN A 47 -11.71 -9.59 13.94
CA GLN A 47 -13.01 -9.49 13.29
C GLN A 47 -12.90 -9.00 11.83
N PHE A 48 -12.03 -8.03 11.55
CA PHE A 48 -12.02 -7.32 10.27
C PHE A 48 -10.73 -7.45 9.45
N CYS A 49 -9.62 -7.87 10.06
CA CYS A 49 -8.31 -7.94 9.40
C CYS A 49 -7.84 -9.39 9.15
N ASP A 50 -8.71 -10.38 9.33
CA ASP A 50 -8.39 -11.80 9.22
C ASP A 50 -7.12 -12.19 10.01
N ALA A 51 -7.06 -11.75 11.27
CA ALA A 51 -5.86 -11.93 12.08
C ALA A 51 -5.59 -13.41 12.38
N HIS A 52 -4.47 -13.91 11.86
CA HIS A 52 -4.01 -15.28 12.10
C HIS A 52 -2.54 -15.32 12.52
N ARG A 53 -2.16 -16.42 13.17
CA ARG A 53 -0.78 -16.64 13.63
C ARG A 53 0.03 -17.23 12.49
N ASP A 54 0.97 -16.44 11.99
CA ASP A 54 2.01 -16.91 11.09
C ASP A 54 3.18 -17.49 11.90
N ARG A 55 4.17 -18.10 11.23
CA ARG A 55 5.28 -18.87 11.82
C ARG A 55 6.01 -18.13 12.95
N PHE A 56 6.08 -16.79 12.89
CA PHE A 56 6.78 -15.96 13.89
C PHE A 56 6.03 -14.71 14.35
N LYS A 57 4.89 -14.36 13.73
CA LYS A 57 4.16 -13.12 14.04
C LYS A 57 2.67 -13.25 13.77
N TRP A 58 1.89 -12.35 14.36
CA TRP A 58 0.51 -12.15 13.94
C TRP A 58 0.48 -11.46 12.59
N ASN A 59 -0.23 -12.07 11.63
CA ASN A 59 -0.52 -11.47 10.35
C ASN A 59 -1.90 -10.83 10.42
N VAL A 60 -1.96 -9.51 10.21
CA VAL A 60 -3.18 -8.69 10.21
C VAL A 60 -3.36 -7.97 8.88
N SER A 61 -2.70 -8.47 7.83
CA SER A 61 -2.72 -7.84 6.51
C SER A 61 -3.95 -8.22 5.68
N GLY A 62 -4.77 -9.16 6.17
CA GLY A 62 -5.97 -9.64 5.52
C GLY A 62 -7.19 -8.73 5.71
N ALA A 63 -8.34 -9.24 5.29
CA ALA A 63 -9.61 -8.54 5.33
C ALA A 63 -10.75 -9.56 5.50
N SER A 64 -11.59 -9.32 6.51
CA SER A 64 -12.76 -10.14 6.84
C SER A 64 -13.95 -9.24 7.19
N ASN A 65 -15.18 -9.76 7.05
CA ASN A 65 -16.41 -9.06 7.46
C ASN A 65 -16.53 -7.60 6.95
N LEU A 66 -16.10 -7.36 5.70
CA LEU A 66 -16.00 -6.01 5.14
C LEU A 66 -17.33 -5.30 5.00
N GLU A 67 -18.42 -6.03 4.79
CA GLU A 67 -19.77 -5.45 4.66
C GLU A 67 -20.23 -4.84 6.00
N GLU A 68 -20.01 -5.55 7.10
CA GLU A 68 -20.28 -5.07 8.46
C GLU A 68 -19.42 -3.84 8.75
N LEU A 69 -18.12 -3.91 8.47
CA LEU A 69 -17.20 -2.78 8.63
C LEU A 69 -17.66 -1.55 7.84
N HIS A 70 -18.05 -1.75 6.58
CA HIS A 70 -18.60 -0.68 5.74
C HIS A 70 -19.89 -0.09 6.33
N GLY A 71 -20.77 -0.93 6.90
CA GLY A 71 -21.97 -0.51 7.61
C GLY A 71 -21.66 0.42 8.78
N LEU A 72 -20.70 0.04 9.63
CA LEU A 72 -20.26 0.85 10.77
C LEU A 72 -19.63 2.17 10.32
N LEU A 73 -18.74 2.12 9.32
CA LEU A 73 -18.04 3.30 8.81
C LEU A 73 -18.99 4.36 8.19
N ARG A 74 -20.13 3.96 7.62
CA ARG A 74 -21.12 4.92 7.08
C ARG A 74 -21.64 5.91 8.11
N HIS A 75 -21.63 5.56 9.39
CA HIS A 75 -22.09 6.42 10.48
C HIS A 75 -21.01 7.38 10.99
N LEU A 76 -19.74 7.12 10.65
CA LEU A 76 -18.59 7.89 11.16
C LEU A 76 -17.87 8.69 10.08
N MET A 77 -18.04 8.31 8.81
CA MET A 77 -17.29 8.85 7.69
C MET A 77 -18.21 9.39 6.61
N ILE A 78 -17.98 10.65 6.22
CA ILE A 78 -18.59 11.25 5.04
C ILE A 78 -17.61 11.10 3.87
N ARG A 79 -17.97 10.26 2.90
CA ARG A 79 -17.15 10.04 1.70
C ARG A 79 -17.99 10.27 0.44
N ARG A 80 -17.48 11.13 -0.45
CA ARG A 80 -18.06 11.39 -1.77
C ARG A 80 -16.98 11.20 -2.84
N LEU A 81 -17.31 10.59 -3.97
CA LEU A 81 -16.35 10.47 -5.07
C LEU A 81 -16.42 11.73 -5.93
N LYS A 82 -15.29 12.13 -6.51
CA LYS A 82 -15.26 13.29 -7.42
C LYS A 82 -16.27 13.15 -8.57
N LYS A 83 -16.52 11.94 -9.05
CA LYS A 83 -17.53 11.69 -10.10
C LYS A 83 -18.96 12.03 -9.65
N ASP A 84 -19.26 11.93 -8.36
CA ASP A 84 -20.61 12.15 -7.81
C ASP A 84 -20.88 13.64 -7.53
N VAL A 85 -19.82 14.44 -7.37
CA VAL A 85 -19.93 15.86 -6.96
C VAL A 85 -19.48 16.84 -8.04
N LEU A 86 -18.65 16.41 -8.99
CA LEU A 86 -18.02 17.28 -9.98
C LEU A 86 -18.75 17.20 -11.32
N THR A 87 -20.02 17.61 -11.33
CA THR A 87 -20.89 17.60 -12.53
C THR A 87 -20.70 18.81 -13.44
N GLN A 88 -20.03 19.85 -12.95
CA GLN A 88 -19.87 21.14 -13.63
C GLN A 88 -18.63 21.22 -14.55
N LEU A 89 -17.72 20.25 -14.47
CA LEU A 89 -16.47 20.25 -15.23
C LEU A 89 -16.49 19.16 -16.32
N PRO A 90 -15.81 19.37 -17.46
CA PRO A 90 -15.67 18.35 -18.48
C PRO A 90 -14.97 17.11 -17.93
N SER A 91 -15.22 15.97 -18.56
CA SER A 91 -14.66 14.69 -18.14
C SER A 91 -13.13 14.73 -18.14
N LYS A 92 -12.52 14.14 -17.09
CA LYS A 92 -11.07 14.05 -16.95
C LYS A 92 -10.48 13.21 -18.10
N ARG A 93 -9.75 13.85 -19.01
CA ARG A 93 -8.95 13.16 -20.04
C ARG A 93 -7.61 12.70 -19.42
N ARG A 94 -7.25 11.46 -19.67
CA ARG A 94 -5.93 10.89 -19.32
C ARG A 94 -5.27 10.44 -20.61
N THR A 95 -4.12 11.02 -20.93
CA THR A 95 -3.33 10.63 -22.10
C THR A 95 -2.05 9.97 -21.59
N ARG A 96 -1.77 8.74 -22.07
CA ARG A 96 -0.50 8.07 -21.81
C ARG A 96 0.41 8.33 -22.99
N VAL A 97 1.42 9.18 -22.80
CA VAL A 97 2.47 9.40 -23.78
C VAL A 97 3.54 8.34 -23.55
N VAL A 98 3.77 7.48 -24.54
CA VAL A 98 4.85 6.49 -24.51
C VAL A 98 6.07 7.16 -25.10
N ILE A 99 7.11 7.34 -24.27
CA ILE A 99 8.39 7.89 -24.68
C ILE A 99 9.26 6.73 -25.14
N ASP A 100 9.79 6.82 -26.36
CA ASP A 100 10.69 5.78 -26.86
C ASP A 100 12.12 6.00 -26.34
N MET A 101 12.74 4.92 -25.87
CA MET A 101 14.09 4.96 -25.33
C MET A 101 15.12 4.56 -26.40
N SER A 102 16.34 5.07 -26.25
CA SER A 102 17.48 4.66 -27.09
C SER A 102 17.69 3.14 -27.03
N LYS A 103 18.19 2.53 -28.11
CA LYS A 103 18.44 1.08 -28.19
C LYS A 103 19.39 0.61 -27.07
N LYS A 104 20.39 1.43 -26.72
CA LYS A 104 21.34 1.16 -25.64
C LYS A 104 20.66 1.09 -24.27
N ASN A 105 19.81 2.08 -23.96
CA ASN A 105 19.10 2.11 -22.67
C ASN A 105 18.08 0.97 -22.57
N LYS A 106 17.39 0.63 -23.67
CA LYS A 106 16.49 -0.53 -23.72
C LYS A 106 17.21 -1.84 -23.43
N GLN A 107 18.41 -2.03 -23.98
CA GLN A 107 19.19 -3.23 -23.77
C GLN A 107 19.65 -3.33 -22.30
N HIS A 108 20.22 -2.26 -21.77
CA HIS A 108 20.67 -2.20 -20.37
C HIS A 108 19.52 -2.47 -19.37
N LEU A 109 18.34 -1.89 -19.59
CA LEU A 109 17.17 -2.15 -18.75
C LEU A 109 16.64 -3.58 -18.84
N ARG A 110 16.76 -4.23 -20.01
CA ARG A 110 16.41 -5.65 -20.16
C ARG A 110 17.36 -6.53 -19.37
N GLU A 111 18.66 -6.26 -19.43
CA GLU A 111 19.68 -6.99 -18.67
C GLU A 111 19.43 -6.87 -17.16
N LEU A 112 19.19 -5.65 -16.66
CA LEU A 112 18.82 -5.41 -15.25
C LEU A 112 17.52 -6.14 -14.85
N ALA A 113 16.51 -6.15 -15.72
CA ALA A 113 15.24 -6.82 -15.45
C ALA A 113 15.38 -8.34 -15.37
N GLU A 114 16.19 -8.94 -16.24
CA GLU A 114 16.49 -10.38 -16.20
C GLU A 114 17.29 -10.74 -14.95
N GLU A 115 18.27 -9.93 -14.56
CA GLU A 115 19.05 -10.18 -13.34
C GLU A 115 18.18 -10.09 -12.08
N LEU A 116 17.32 -9.06 -12.01
CA LEU A 116 16.35 -8.93 -10.94
C LEU A 116 15.38 -10.11 -10.87
N ARG A 117 14.99 -10.68 -12.03
CA ARG A 117 14.13 -11.86 -12.10
C ARG A 117 14.84 -13.09 -11.51
N LYS A 118 16.12 -13.31 -11.84
CA LYS A 118 16.91 -14.42 -11.28
C LYS A 118 17.06 -14.31 -9.76
N GLN A 119 17.41 -13.13 -9.25
CA GLN A 119 17.59 -12.88 -7.82
C GLN A 119 16.28 -13.08 -7.03
N ARG A 120 15.13 -12.70 -7.61
CA ARG A 120 13.82 -12.96 -7.01
C ARG A 120 13.46 -14.44 -6.93
N VAL A 121 13.82 -15.22 -7.94
CA VAL A 121 13.60 -16.68 -7.93
C VAL A 121 14.46 -17.32 -6.84
N LEU A 122 15.73 -16.92 -6.73
CA LEU A 122 16.64 -17.39 -5.68
C LEU A 122 16.16 -17.04 -4.27
N ALA A 123 15.65 -15.82 -4.06
CA ALA A 123 15.07 -15.39 -2.79
C ALA A 123 13.74 -16.10 -2.45
N GLY A 124 13.00 -16.59 -3.46
CA GLY A 124 11.74 -17.31 -3.29
C GLY A 124 11.87 -18.82 -3.09
N SER A 125 13.04 -19.41 -3.37
CA SER A 125 13.30 -20.84 -3.14
C SER A 125 13.40 -21.17 -1.65
N SER A 126 12.40 -21.91 -1.16
CA SER A 126 12.13 -22.30 0.23
C SER A 126 13.19 -23.15 0.94
N GLY A 127 14.35 -23.38 0.33
CA GLY A 127 15.41 -24.29 0.80
C GLY A 127 16.75 -23.63 1.10
N SER A 128 16.88 -22.31 0.97
CA SER A 128 18.12 -21.57 1.22
C SER A 128 18.30 -21.23 2.72
N SER A 129 19.55 -21.11 3.15
CA SER A 129 19.86 -20.67 4.51
C SER A 129 19.28 -19.26 4.74
N ASN A 130 18.85 -18.96 5.97
CA ASN A 130 18.19 -17.69 6.31
C ASN A 130 19.07 -16.45 5.99
N GLU A 131 20.38 -16.67 5.86
CA GLU A 131 21.39 -15.66 5.53
C GLU A 131 21.54 -15.46 4.01
N GLU A 132 21.55 -16.55 3.22
CA GLU A 132 21.53 -16.49 1.75
C GLU A 132 20.24 -15.85 1.22
N ALA A 133 19.10 -16.19 1.81
CA ALA A 133 17.81 -15.58 1.44
C ALA A 133 17.80 -14.06 1.70
N ARG A 134 18.41 -13.63 2.81
CA ARG A 134 18.56 -12.20 3.14
C ARG A 134 19.53 -11.48 2.20
N ALA A 135 20.65 -12.12 1.84
CA ALA A 135 21.61 -11.57 0.87
C ALA A 135 20.97 -11.42 -0.52
N ALA A 136 20.31 -12.46 -1.03
CA ALA A 136 19.59 -12.42 -2.31
C ALA A 136 18.46 -11.37 -2.31
N GLN A 137 17.77 -11.20 -1.18
CA GLN A 137 16.74 -10.17 -1.05
C GLN A 137 17.33 -8.75 -1.00
N PHE A 138 18.48 -8.57 -0.35
CA PHE A 138 19.21 -7.31 -0.37
C PHE A 138 19.68 -6.95 -1.78
N ASP A 139 20.26 -7.92 -2.51
CA ASP A 139 20.69 -7.74 -3.90
C ASP A 139 19.51 -7.46 -4.85
N SER A 140 18.38 -8.13 -4.66
CA SER A 140 17.15 -7.84 -5.42
C SER A 140 16.66 -6.40 -5.18
N ASN A 141 16.70 -5.92 -3.94
CA ASN A 141 16.33 -4.54 -3.61
C ASN A 141 17.32 -3.53 -4.22
N ARG A 142 18.63 -3.85 -4.21
CA ARG A 142 19.66 -3.01 -4.85
C ARG A 142 19.43 -2.88 -6.35
N LEU A 143 19.23 -3.99 -7.05
CA LEU A 143 18.95 -4.02 -8.49
C LEU A 143 17.64 -3.32 -8.84
N LEU A 144 16.62 -3.40 -7.97
CA LEU A 144 15.36 -2.70 -8.16
C LEU A 144 15.56 -1.18 -8.12
N CYS A 145 16.33 -0.69 -7.15
CA CYS A 145 16.67 0.72 -7.03
C CYS A 145 17.50 1.20 -8.24
N GLU A 146 18.47 0.41 -8.69
CA GLU A 146 19.29 0.70 -9.86
C GLU A 146 18.45 0.77 -11.14
N ALA A 147 17.59 -0.23 -11.37
CA ALA A 147 16.66 -0.22 -12.49
C ALA A 147 15.72 1.00 -12.43
N TYR A 148 15.23 1.38 -11.25
CA TYR A 148 14.40 2.57 -11.09
C TYR A 148 15.16 3.84 -11.49
N GLN A 149 16.41 4.01 -11.06
CA GLN A 149 17.26 5.14 -11.44
C GLN A 149 17.55 5.15 -12.95
N ALA A 150 17.92 4.00 -13.53
CA ALA A 150 18.19 3.85 -14.96
C ALA A 150 16.96 4.15 -15.83
N THR A 151 15.75 3.79 -15.38
CA THR A 151 14.52 4.19 -16.08
C THR A 151 14.25 5.70 -16.00
N GLY A 152 14.76 6.37 -14.97
CA GLY A 152 14.66 7.83 -14.82
C GLY A 152 15.56 8.54 -15.83
N THR A 153 16.84 8.17 -15.90
CA THR A 153 17.81 8.76 -16.84
C THR A 153 17.46 8.44 -18.29
N ALA A 154 17.01 7.21 -18.60
CA ALA A 154 16.64 6.82 -19.95
C ALA A 154 15.44 7.58 -20.54
N LYS A 155 14.60 8.20 -19.70
CA LYS A 155 13.48 9.05 -20.14
C LYS A 155 13.93 10.44 -20.57
N VAL A 156 15.10 10.90 -20.15
CA VAL A 156 15.63 12.23 -20.51
C VAL A 156 15.88 12.32 -22.01
N ASP A 157 16.41 11.25 -22.61
CA ASP A 157 16.76 11.21 -24.04
C ASP A 157 15.54 11.24 -24.99
N GLY A 158 14.33 10.98 -24.47
CA GLY A 158 13.11 10.86 -25.28
C GLY A 158 12.10 12.00 -25.09
N VAL A 159 12.44 13.03 -24.32
CA VAL A 159 11.65 14.28 -24.14
C VAL A 159 12.22 15.37 -25.01
#